data_AF-A0A258CP94-F1
#
_entry.id   AF-A0A258CP94-F1
#
_cell.length_a   1.000
_cell.length_b   1.000
_cell.length_c   1.000
_cell.angle_alpha   90.00
_cell.angle_beta   90.00
_cell.angle_gamma   90.00
#
_symmetry.space_group_name_H-M   'P 1'
#
loop_
_entity.id
_entity.type
_entity.pdbx_description
1 polymer ?
#
loop_
_entity_poly.entity_id
_entity_poly.type
_entity_poly.pdbx_seq_one_letter_code
_entity_poly.pdbx_strand_id
1 'polypeptide(L)' 'MIAANEKMHRDMAIAFTGDADRDFAASMIPHHEGAIAMARVQLAHGRDPAMRRLAEAVIREQEREIAELRAFLARPR' A
#
# COMPACT_ATOMS: atom_id res chain seq x y z
N MET A 1 4.85 -2.36 14.30
CA MET A 1 4.20 -1.18 13.69
C MET A 1 5.25 -0.21 13.14
N ILE A 2 6.15 0.29 13.99
CA ILE A 2 7.23 1.24 13.63
C ILE A 2 8.01 0.81 12.38
N ALA A 3 8.60 -0.40 12.38
CA ALA A 3 9.38 -0.88 11.24
C ALA A 3 8.60 -0.94 9.91
N ALA A 4 7.30 -1.29 9.95
CA ALA A 4 6.45 -1.31 8.77
C ALA A 4 6.20 0.12 8.24
N ASN A 5 5.88 1.04 9.15
CA ASN A 5 5.69 2.44 8.83
C ASN A 5 6.97 3.08 8.26
N GLU A 6 8.13 2.82 8.86
CA GLU A 6 9.41 3.33 8.36
C GLU A 6 9.77 2.78 6.98
N LYS A 7 9.53 1.48 6.74
CA LYS A 7 9.73 0.88 5.42
C LYS A 7 8.85 1.56 4.37
N MET A 8 7.56 1.78 4.67
CA MET A 8 6.65 2.49 3.77
C MET A 8 7.18 3.87 3.38
N HIS A 9 7.60 4.69 4.35
CA HIS A 9 8.11 6.04 4.06
C HIS A 9 9.39 6.03 3.23
N ARG A 10 10.28 5.03 3.42
CA ARG A 10 11.46 4.86 2.58
C ARG A 10 11.09 4.46 1.15
N ASP A 11 10.17 3.51 0.99
CA ASP A 11 9.81 2.99 -0.34
C ASP A 11 8.94 3.98 -1.14
N MET A 12 8.22 4.88 -0.46
CA MET A 12 7.47 5.97 -1.10
C MET A 12 8.37 7.09 -1.67
N ALA A 13 9.68 7.08 -1.38
CA ALA A 13 10.62 8.06 -1.92
C ALA A 13 10.92 7.82 -3.41
N ILE A 14 9.91 8.02 -4.26
CA ILE A 14 10.01 7.89 -5.72
C ILE A 14 10.49 9.21 -6.36
N ALA A 15 11.11 9.09 -7.54
CA ALA A 15 11.36 10.24 -8.40
C ALA A 15 10.11 10.55 -9.25
N PHE A 16 9.50 11.71 -9.03
CA PHE A 16 8.36 12.18 -9.80
C PHE A 16 8.78 12.54 -11.23
N THR A 17 7.96 12.12 -12.20
CA THR A 17 8.22 12.32 -13.62
C THR A 17 7.51 13.52 -14.20
N GLY A 18 6.49 14.04 -13.49
CA GLY A 18 5.61 15.12 -13.96
C GLY A 18 4.36 14.62 -14.69
N ASP A 19 4.23 13.30 -14.91
CA ASP A 19 2.98 12.67 -15.34
C ASP A 19 2.16 12.32 -14.11
N ALA A 20 1.10 13.07 -13.85
CA ALA A 20 0.29 12.91 -12.65
C ALA A 20 -0.31 11.49 -12.52
N ASP A 21 -0.77 10.89 -13.62
CA ASP A 21 -1.42 9.58 -13.57
C ASP A 21 -0.39 8.49 -13.25
N ARG A 22 0.78 8.55 -13.88
CA ARG A 22 1.85 7.57 -13.63
C ARG A 22 2.53 7.79 -12.29
N ASP A 23 2.71 9.03 -11.87
CA ASP A 23 3.29 9.38 -10.58
C ASP A 23 2.36 8.97 -9.42
N PHE A 24 1.05 9.17 -9.57
CA PHE A 24 0.06 8.65 -8.62
C PHE A 24 0.12 7.13 -8.55
N ALA A 25 0.07 6.45 -9.68
CA ALA A 25 0.10 4.99 -9.70
C ALA A 25 1.40 4.41 -9.12
N ALA A 26 2.54 5.02 -9.43
CA ALA A 26 3.85 4.60 -8.91
C ALA A 26 4.00 4.86 -7.41
N SER A 27 3.49 5.98 -6.89
CA SER A 27 3.59 6.32 -5.46
C SER A 27 2.59 5.53 -4.59
N MET A 28 1.42 5.18 -5.13
CA MET A 28 0.40 4.44 -4.38
C MET A 28 0.75 2.96 -4.16
N ILE A 29 1.53 2.35 -5.04
CA ILE A 29 1.99 0.95 -4.84
C ILE A 29 2.76 0.78 -3.51
N PRO A 30 3.87 1.49 -3.23
CA PRO A 30 4.60 1.33 -1.98
C PRO A 30 3.81 1.84 -0.76
N HIS A 31 2.96 2.86 -0.93
CA HIS A 31 2.02 3.27 0.11
C HIS A 31 1.10 2.12 0.52
N HIS A 32 0.52 1.43 -0.47
CA HIS A 32 -0.38 0.31 -0.22
C HIS A 32 0.32 -0.92 0.36
N GLU A 33 1.51 -1.24 -0.13
CA GLU A 33 2.35 -2.31 0.45
C GLU A 33 2.69 -2.04 1.92
N GLY A 34 2.93 -0.78 2.27
CA GLY A 34 3.13 -0.32 3.64
C GLY A 34 1.90 -0.52 4.54
N ALA A 35 0.73 -0.09 4.05
CA ALA A 35 -0.53 -0.28 4.77
C ALA A 35 -0.88 -1.76 4.97
N ILE A 36 -0.63 -2.61 3.98
CA ILE A 36 -0.76 -4.08 4.11
C ILE A 36 0.17 -4.61 5.20
N ALA A 37 1.44 -4.18 5.23
CA ALA A 37 2.38 -4.59 6.27
C ALA A 37 1.92 -4.17 7.67
N MET A 38 1.38 -2.97 7.84
CA MET A 38 0.78 -2.50 9.09
C MET A 38 -0.47 -3.27 9.47
N ALA A 39 -1.34 -3.57 8.51
CA ALA A 39 -2.53 -4.39 8.73
C ALA A 39 -2.17 -5.80 9.19
N ARG A 40 -1.12 -6.41 8.63
CA ARG A 40 -0.60 -7.72 9.09
C ARG A 40 -0.08 -7.66 10.53
N VAL A 41 0.59 -6.58 10.92
CA VAL A 41 0.98 -6.33 12.32
C VAL A 41 -0.26 -6.22 13.23
N GLN A 42 -1.31 -5.52 12.78
CA GLN A 42 -2.58 -5.42 13.53
C GLN A 42 -3.24 -6.79 13.70
N LEU A 43 -3.20 -7.67 12.69
CA LEU A 43 -3.73 -9.03 12.81
C LEU A 43 -2.89 -9.93 13.72
N ALA A 44 -1.57 -9.72 13.78
CA ALA A 44 -0.67 -10.49 14.63
C ALA A 44 -0.77 -10.09 16.12
N HIS A 45 -0.98 -8.81 16.43
CA HIS A 45 -0.84 -8.30 17.80
C HIS A 45 -2.09 -7.59 18.35
N GLY A 46 -2.96 -7.09 17.47
CA GLY A 46 -4.17 -6.38 17.84
C GLY A 46 -5.27 -7.32 18.34
N ARG A 47 -6.03 -6.84 19.33
CA ARG A 47 -7.07 -7.63 20.03
C ARG A 47 -8.49 -7.16 19.77
N ASP A 48 -8.68 -5.90 19.36
CA ASP A 48 -10.00 -5.35 19.07
C ASP A 48 -10.61 -6.01 17.81
N PRO A 49 -11.80 -6.64 17.90
CA PRO A 49 -12.39 -7.35 16.77
C PRO A 49 -12.74 -6.45 15.57
N ALA A 50 -13.14 -5.20 15.81
CA ALA A 50 -13.47 -4.28 14.73
C ALA A 50 -12.21 -3.86 13.96
N MET A 51 -11.12 -3.55 14.67
CA MET A 51 -9.84 -3.20 14.05
C MET A 51 -9.20 -4.37 13.30
N ARG A 52 -9.40 -5.61 13.77
CA ARG A 52 -8.95 -6.80 13.03
C ARG A 52 -9.73 -6.98 11.72
N ARG A 53 -11.06 -6.83 11.74
CA ARG A 53 -11.88 -6.86 10.52
C ARG A 53 -11.49 -5.75 9.55
N LEU A 54 -11.19 -4.56 10.05
CA LEU A 54 -10.68 -3.46 9.23
C LEU A 54 -9.34 -3.82 8.59
N ALA A 55 -8.40 -4.41 9.34
CA ALA A 55 -7.11 -4.84 8.81
C ALA A 55 -7.24 -5.90 7.70
N GLU A 56 -8.15 -6.87 7.85
CA GLU A 56 -8.45 -7.84 6.79
C GLU A 56 -9.03 -7.16 5.54
N ALA A 57 -9.91 -6.17 5.70
CA ALA A 57 -10.46 -5.41 4.59
C ALA A 57 -9.38 -4.58 3.87
N VAL A 58 -8.51 -3.91 4.64
CA VAL A 58 -7.35 -3.16 4.11
C VAL A 58 -6.46 -4.07 3.25
N ILE A 59 -6.16 -5.28 3.73
CA ILE A 59 -5.32 -6.21 2.96
C ILE A 59 -5.99 -6.55 1.61
N ARG A 60 -7.26 -6.96 1.63
CA ARG A 60 -7.96 -7.36 0.40
C ARG A 60 -8.08 -6.25 -0.62
N GLU A 61 -8.53 -5.07 -0.20
CA GLU A 61 -8.75 -3.95 -1.13
C GLU A 61 -7.42 -3.43 -1.69
N GLN A 62 -6.39 -3.33 -0.86
CA GLN A 62 -5.11 -2.77 -1.31
C GLN A 62 -4.30 -3.78 -2.14
N GLU A 63 -4.45 -5.09 -1.93
CA GLU A 63 -3.91 -6.09 -2.87
C GLU A 63 -4.57 -5.98 -4.25
N ARG A 64 -5.90 -5.72 -4.31
CA ARG A 64 -6.60 -5.45 -5.58
C ARG A 64 -6.08 -4.17 -6.24
N GLU A 65 -6.02 -3.06 -5.50
CA GLU A 65 -5.57 -1.77 -6.01
C GLU A 65 -4.12 -1.85 -6.54
N ILE A 66 -3.22 -2.53 -5.83
CA ILE A 66 -1.84 -2.76 -6.32
C ILE A 66 -1.85 -3.46 -7.69
N ALA A 67 -2.70 -4.48 -7.88
CA ALA A 67 -2.80 -5.18 -9.16
C ALA A 67 -3.29 -4.24 -10.28
N GLU A 68 -4.28 -3.40 -10.00
CA GLU A 68 -4.82 -2.40 -10.94
C GLU A 68 -3.76 -1.35 -11.31
N LEU A 69 -3.04 -0.81 -10.31
CA LEU A 69 -1.99 0.20 -10.53
C LEU A 69 -0.80 -0.36 -11.31
N ARG A 70 -0.37 -1.60 -11.01
CA ARG A 70 0.67 -2.30 -11.79
C ARG A 70 0.22 -2.55 -13.22
N ALA A 71 -1.03 -2.97 -13.42
CA ALA A 71 -1.59 -3.15 -14.75
C ALA A 71 -1.68 -1.83 -15.53
N PHE A 72 -2.01 -0.72 -14.87
CA PHE A 72 -1.98 0.62 -15.46
C PHE A 72 -0.56 1.02 -15.90
N LEU A 73 0.44 0.86 -15.03
CA LEU A 73 1.82 1.23 -15.34
C LEU A 73 2.44 0.38 -16.46
N ALA A 74 1.98 -0.85 -16.66
CA ALA A 74 2.42 -1.73 -17.74
C ALA A 74 1.89 -1.30 -19.13
N ARG A 75 0.88 -0.41 -19.20
CA ARG A 75 0.37 0.10 -20.47
C ARG A 75 1.42 1.02 -21.13
N PRO A 76 1.61 0.92 -22.46
CA PRO A 76 2.38 1.90 -23.19
C PRO A 76 1.72 3.28 -23.10
N ARG A 77 2.53 4.33 -23.22
CA ARG A 77 2.06 5.72 -23.27
C ARG A 77 1.45 6.03 -24.62
#